data_AF-A0A8T5R1S5-F1
#
_entry.id   AF-A0A8T5R1S5-F1
#
_cell.length_a   1.000
_cell.length_b   1.000
_cell.length_c   1.000
_cell.angle_alpha   90.00
_cell.angle_beta   90.00
_cell.angle_gamma   90.00
#
_symmetry.space_group_name_H-M   'P 1'
#
loop_
_entity.id
_entity.type
_entity.pdbx_description
1 polymer ?
#
loop_
_entity_poly.entity_id
_entity_poly.type
_entity_poly.pdbx_seq_one_letter_code
_entity_poly.pdbx_strand_id
1 'polypeptide(L)' 'MVQAIINLGEYEDRVLTIVKGKFGLKNKSEAVNFIIDRFEEEFLEPALKPEFVKKMKKISKGKFHSFEDIGDLRKQIEK' A
#
# COMPACT_ATOMS: atom_id res chain seq x y z
N MET A 1 -2.21 -18.82 -9.95
CA MET A 1 -0.92 -18.80 -9.21
C MET A 1 0.15 -18.37 -10.20
N VAL A 2 0.86 -17.28 -9.92
CA VAL A 2 1.94 -16.79 -10.80
C VAL A 2 3.26 -17.32 -10.25
N GLN A 3 4.19 -17.72 -11.11
CA GLN A 3 5.52 -18.20 -10.72
C GLN A 3 6.58 -17.21 -11.19
N ALA A 4 7.56 -16.95 -10.34
CA ALA A 4 8.72 -16.13 -10.66
C ALA A 4 9.99 -16.88 -10.24
N ILE A 5 11.01 -16.82 -11.09
CA ILE A 5 12.36 -17.28 -10.77
C ILE A 5 13.13 -16.03 -10.34
N ILE A 6 13.70 -16.07 -9.13
CA ILE A 6 14.48 -14.98 -8.57
C ILE A 6 15.86 -15.49 -8.16
N ASN A 7 16.87 -14.64 -8.34
CA ASN A 7 18.20 -14.89 -7.79
C ASN A 7 18.31 -14.19 -6.44
N LEU A 8 18.74 -14.94 -5.42
CA LEU A 8 18.96 -14.44 -4.07
C LEU A 8 20.43 -14.60 -3.72
N GLY A 9 20.99 -13.60 -3.02
CA GLY A 9 22.30 -13.73 -2.42
C GLY A 9 22.26 -14.65 -1.20
N GLU A 10 23.45 -15.03 -0.72
CA GLU A 10 23.58 -15.91 0.44
C GLU A 10 22.97 -15.30 1.71
N TYR A 11 23.08 -13.98 1.86
CA TYR A 11 22.55 -13.28 3.03
C TYR A 11 21.03 -13.28 3.02
N GLU A 12 20.41 -12.94 1.89
CA GLU A 12 18.96 -12.92 1.71
C GLU A 12 18.36 -14.32 1.93
N ASP A 13 19.04 -15.37 1.46
CA ASP A 13 18.62 -16.77 1.68
C ASP A 13 18.61 -17.16 3.17
N ARG A 14 19.61 -16.72 3.93
CA ARG A 14 19.67 -16.92 5.39
C ARG A 14 18.56 -16.16 6.09
N VAL A 15 18.29 -14.91 5.69
CA VAL A 15 17.18 -14.12 6.23
C VAL A 15 15.85 -14.83 6.00
N LEU A 16 15.58 -15.33 4.78
CA LEU A 16 14.37 -16.10 4.49
C LEU A 16 14.26 -17.36 5.33
N THR A 17 15.39 -18.04 5.60
CA THR A 17 15.40 -19.23 6.45
C THR A 17 15.01 -18.90 7.88
N ILE A 18 15.50 -17.78 8.43
CA ILE A 18 15.14 -17.29 9.78
C ILE A 18 13.65 -16.92 9.83
N VAL A 19 13.15 -16.16 8.84
CA VAL A 19 11.73 -15.78 8.76
C VAL A 19 10.84 -17.02 8.67
N LYS A 20 11.18 -17.97 7.79
CA LYS A 20 10.47 -19.24 7.65
C LYS A 20 10.36 -19.97 9.00
N GLY A 21 11.48 -20.10 9.72
CA GLY A 21 11.51 -20.76 11.02
C GLY A 21 10.71 -20.03 12.10
N LYS A 22 10.88 -18.69 12.18
CA LYS A 22 10.20 -17.85 13.19
C LYS A 22 8.68 -17.91 13.09
N PHE A 23 8.14 -17.97 11.88
CA PHE A 23 6.69 -17.97 11.63
C PHE A 23 6.12 -19.36 11.31
N GLY A 24 6.92 -20.43 11.43
CA GLY A 24 6.45 -21.81 11.21
C GLY A 24 6.03 -22.10 9.76
N LEU A 25 6.61 -21.38 8.79
CA LEU A 25 6.27 -21.50 7.36
C LEU A 25 6.88 -22.77 6.76
N LYS A 26 6.22 -23.37 5.77
CA LYS A 26 6.61 -24.67 5.22
C LYS A 26 7.82 -24.55 4.30
N ASN A 27 7.87 -23.50 3.49
CA ASN A 27 8.90 -23.32 2.47
C ASN A 27 9.34 -21.85 2.36
N LYS A 28 10.43 -21.61 1.63
CA LYS A 28 10.98 -20.25 1.44
C LYS A 28 10.05 -19.37 0.60
N SER A 29 9.23 -19.95 -0.29
CA SER A 29 8.25 -19.19 -1.07
C SER A 29 7.15 -18.60 -0.18
N GLU A 30 6.67 -19.35 0.82
CA GLU A 30 5.75 -18.82 1.83
C GLU A 30 6.39 -17.69 2.65
N ALA A 31 7.68 -17.79 2.96
CA ALA A 31 8.41 -16.72 3.63
C ALA A 31 8.53 -15.45 2.77
N VAL A 32 8.76 -15.59 1.46
CA VAL A 32 8.76 -14.47 0.52
C VAL A 32 7.38 -13.81 0.48
N ASN A 33 6.31 -14.59 0.34
CA ASN A 33 4.94 -14.05 0.33
C ASN A 33 4.62 -13.31 1.64
N PHE A 34 4.96 -13.91 2.79
CA PHE A 34 4.76 -13.27 4.09
C PHE A 34 5.47 -11.92 4.19
N ILE A 35 6.70 -11.80 3.68
CA ILE A 35 7.44 -10.53 3.67
C ILE A 35 6.79 -9.52 2.74
N ILE A 36 6.30 -9.94 1.57
CA ILE A 36 5.58 -9.06 0.64
C ILE A 36 4.31 -8.51 1.30
N ASP A 37 3.52 -9.36 1.96
CA ASP A 37 2.30 -8.94 2.66
C ASP A 37 2.63 -7.93 3.78
N ARG A 38 3.70 -8.16 4.55
CA ARG A 38 4.17 -7.21 5.56
C ARG A 38 4.66 -5.89 4.96
N PHE A 39 5.35 -5.95 3.83
CA PHE A 39 5.78 -4.76 3.11
C PHE A 39 4.58 -3.97 2.56
N GLU A 40 3.53 -4.65 2.10
CA GLU A 40 2.27 -4.02 1.72
C GLU A 40 1.63 -3.29 2.90
N GLU A 41 1.51 -3.95 4.06
CA GLU A 41 0.94 -3.35 5.27
C GLU A 41 1.73 -2.12 5.76
N GLU A 42 3.07 -2.17 5.70
CA GLU A 42 3.94 -1.15 6.29
C GLU A 42 4.28 0.01 5.34
N PHE A 43 4.43 -0.25 4.04
CA PHE A 43 5.01 0.70 3.09
C PHE A 43 4.12 1.06 1.91
N LEU A 44 3.19 0.19 1.53
CA LEU A 44 2.26 0.53 0.46
C LEU A 44 1.06 1.23 1.08
N GLU A 45 0.70 2.40 0.56
CA GLU A 45 -0.63 2.94 0.83
C GLU A 45 -1.63 1.85 0.44
N PRO A 46 -2.57 1.45 1.33
CA PRO A 46 -3.54 0.43 1.00
C PRO A 46 -4.18 0.82 -0.32
N ALA A 47 -4.12 -0.07 -1.32
CA ALA A 47 -4.59 0.20 -2.67
C ALA A 47 -5.90 0.99 -2.57
N LEU A 48 -5.96 2.20 -3.17
CA LEU A 48 -7.07 3.13 -2.96
C LEU A 48 -8.37 2.36 -3.02
N LYS A 49 -9.06 2.24 -1.86
CA LYS A 49 -10.28 1.43 -1.77
C LYS A 49 -11.17 1.80 -2.95
N PRO A 50 -11.76 0.83 -3.68
CA PRO A 50 -12.57 1.14 -4.87
C PRO A 50 -13.63 2.22 -4.61
N GLU A 51 -14.11 2.31 -3.38
CA GLU A 51 -15.01 3.36 -2.90
C GLU A 51 -14.37 4.76 -2.88
N PHE A 52 -13.13 4.88 -2.42
CA PHE A 52 -12.37 6.14 -2.45
C PHE A 52 -12.13 6.60 -3.90
N VAL A 53 -11.73 5.68 -4.79
CA VAL A 53 -11.56 6.00 -6.23
C VAL A 53 -12.88 6.45 -6.85
N LYS A 54 -14.00 5.78 -6.53
CA LYS A 54 -15.34 6.19 -7.00
C LYS A 54 -15.74 7.55 -6.44
N LYS A 55 -15.46 7.83 -5.17
CA LYS A 55 -15.72 9.13 -4.53
C LYS A 55 -14.91 10.24 -5.19
N MET A 56 -13.61 10.03 -5.40
CA MET A 56 -12.75 11.00 -6.08
C MET A 56 -13.17 11.24 -7.53
N LYS A 57 -13.57 10.21 -8.28
CA LYS A 57 -14.12 10.36 -9.64
C LYS A 57 -15.47 11.09 -9.70
N LYS A 58 -16.28 11.02 -8.62
CA LYS A 58 -17.51 11.80 -8.50
C LYS A 58 -17.19 13.27 -8.19
N ILE A 59 -16.29 13.50 -7.24
CA ILE A 59 -15.83 14.85 -6.88
C ILE A 59 -15.18 15.52 -8.09
N SER A 60 -14.34 14.81 -8.85
CA SER A 60 -13.65 15.31 -10.06
C SER A 60 -14.61 15.84 -11.14
N LYS A 61 -15.86 15.39 -11.14
CA LYS A 61 -16.92 15.80 -12.10
C LYS A 61 -17.89 16.82 -11.52
N GLY A 62 -17.74 17.19 -10.25
CA GLY A 62 -18.58 18.14 -9.56
C GLY A 62 -18.29 19.59 -9.94
N LYS A 63 -19.09 20.52 -9.41
CA LYS A 63 -18.79 21.95 -9.48
C LYS A 63 -17.71 22.28 -8.46
N PHE A 64 -16.61 22.86 -8.92
CA PHE A 64 -15.56 23.38 -8.05
C PHE A 64 -15.77 24.86 -7.80
N HIS A 65 -15.42 25.30 -6.60
CA HIS A 65 -15.22 26.72 -6.31
C HIS A 65 -13.73 26.98 -6.26
N SER A 66 -13.30 27.96 -7.05
CA SER A 66 -11.95 28.48 -6.99
C SER A 66 -11.92 29.56 -5.92
N PHE A 67 -10.91 29.51 -5.08
CA PHE A 67 -10.67 30.51 -4.05
C PHE A 67 -9.37 31.23 -4.41
N GLU A 68 -9.36 32.55 -4.25
CA GLU A 68 -8.17 33.36 -4.54
C GLU A 68 -7.12 33.19 -3.43
N ASP A 69 -7.57 33.01 -2.18
CA ASP A 69 -6.69 32.76 -1.04
C ASP A 69 -7.28 31.79 0.00
N ILE A 70 -6.43 31.38 0.93
CA ILE A 70 -6.80 30.49 2.05
C ILE A 70 -7.79 31.18 3.01
N GLY A 71 -7.76 32.51 3.09
CA GLY A 71 -8.67 33.30 3.94
C GLY A 71 -10.12 33.20 3.47
N ASP A 72 -10.36 33.29 2.17
CA ASP A 72 -11.68 33.12 1.55
C ASP A 72 -12.21 31.69 1.70
N LEU A 73 -11.33 30.70 1.61
CA LEU A 73 -11.68 29.32 1.92
C LEU A 73 -12.13 29.15 3.38
N ARG A 74 -11.38 29.73 4.34
CA ARG A 74 -11.69 29.64 5.78
C ARG A 74 -13.02 30.26 6.13
N LYS A 75 -13.34 31.44 5.56
CA LYS A 75 -14.64 32.13 5.78
C LYS A 75 -15.85 31.26 5.42
N GLN A 76 -15.71 30.33 4.47
CA GLN A 76 -16.81 29.47 4.05
C GLN A 76 -16.96 28.20 4.89
N ILE A 77 -15.86 27.66 5.42
CA ILE A 77 -15.84 26.37 6.13
C ILE A 77 -16.01 26.53 7.64
N GLU A 78 -15.48 27.60 8.23
CA GLU A 78 -15.44 27.82 9.70
C GLU A 78 -16.66 28.59 10.24
N LYS A 79 -17.84 28.40 9.62
CA LYS A 79 -19.09 29.08 10.01
C LYS A 79 -19.58 28.74 11.40
#